data_AF-A0A957ATJ7-F1
#
_entry.id   AF-A0A957ATJ7-F1
#
_cell.length_a   1.000
_cell.length_b   1.000
_cell.length_c   1.000
_cell.angle_alpha   90.00
_cell.angle_beta   90.00
_cell.angle_gamma   90.00
#
_symmetry.space_group_name_H-M   'P 1'
#
loop_
_entity.id
_entity.type
_entity.pdbx_description
1 polymer ?
#
loop_
_entity_poly.entity_id
_entity_poly.type
_entity_poly.pdbx_seq_one_letter_code
_entity_poly.pdbx_strand_id
1 'polypeptide(L)' 'MALKEQLRSDMATAMKQGDTATRDVLRMLLAAVKQAEVDDQTTLDEAGVVNVLTKQAKQ' A
#
# COMPACT_ATOMS: atom_id res chain seq x y z
N MET A 1 6.44 12.08 -6.14
CA MET A 1 5.49 11.64 -5.09
C MET A 1 6.00 10.32 -4.55
N ALA A 2 6.06 10.16 -3.23
CA ALA A 2 6.49 8.89 -2.64
C ALA A 2 5.43 7.80 -2.92
N LEU A 3 5.84 6.56 -3.15
CA LEU A 3 4.95 5.47 -3.56
C LEU A 3 3.74 5.27 -2.61
N LYS A 4 3.94 5.44 -1.29
CA LYS A 4 2.86 5.42 -0.29
C LYS A 4 1.80 6.51 -0.52
N GLU A 5 2.24 7.68 -0.94
CA GLU A 5 1.36 8.82 -1.20
C GLU A 5 0.53 8.57 -2.46
N GLN A 6 1.14 7.98 -3.50
CA GLN A 6 0.43 7.53 -4.70
C GLN A 6 -0.67 6.51 -4.36
N LEU A 7 -0.35 5.47 -3.59
CA LEU A 7 -1.33 4.45 -3.17
C LEU A 7 -2.52 5.04 -2.41
N ARG A 8 -2.30 6.07 -1.59
CA ARG A 8 -3.37 6.78 -0.87
C ARG A 8 -4.23 7.62 -1.83
N SER A 9 -3.61 8.28 -2.80
CA SER A 9 -4.31 9.07 -3.82
C SER A 9 -5.18 8.17 -4.71
N ASP A 10 -4.65 7.03 -5.13
CA ASP A 10 -5.36 6.04 -5.93
C ASP A 10 -6.53 5.44 -5.15
N MET A 11 -6.35 5.22 -3.84
CA MET A 11 -7.44 4.73 -2.97
C MET A 11 -8.57 5.77 -2.88
N ALA A 12 -8.25 7.05 -2.72
CA ALA A 12 -9.25 8.11 -2.72
C ALA A 12 -9.98 8.20 -4.07
N THR A 13 -9.25 8.00 -5.17
CA THR A 13 -9.81 7.94 -6.53
C THR A 13 -10.77 6.76 -6.70
N ALA A 14 -10.36 5.56 -6.26
CA ALA A 14 -11.19 4.35 -6.28
C ALA A 14 -12.46 4.53 -5.44
N MET A 15 -12.36 5.16 -4.27
CA MET A 15 -13.53 5.49 -3.44
C MET A 15 -14.49 6.45 -4.16
N LYS A 16 -13.96 7.47 -4.85
CA LYS A 16 -14.78 8.43 -5.61
C LYS A 16 -15.47 7.78 -6.82
N GLN A 17 -14.82 6.82 -7.46
CA GLN A 17 -15.34 6.09 -8.61
C GLN A 17 -16.27 4.92 -8.22
N GLY A 18 -16.34 4.58 -6.92
CA GLY A 18 -17.09 3.40 -6.46
C GLY A 18 -16.42 2.07 -6.83
N ASP A 19 -15.14 2.09 -7.19
CA ASP A 19 -14.36 0.89 -7.51
C ASP A 19 -13.94 0.18 -6.22
N THR A 20 -14.80 -0.74 -5.77
CA THR A 20 -14.62 -1.49 -4.53
C THR A 20 -13.47 -2.48 -4.61
N ALA A 21 -13.26 -3.11 -5.77
CA ALA A 21 -12.18 -4.09 -5.97
C ALA A 21 -10.81 -3.42 -5.83
N THR A 22 -10.58 -2.33 -6.56
CA THR A 22 -9.33 -1.58 -6.49
C THR A 22 -9.11 -0.98 -5.09
N ARG A 23 -10.16 -0.42 -4.48
CA ARG A 23 -10.10 0.13 -3.12
C ARG A 23 -9.65 -0.92 -2.09
N ASP A 24 -10.20 -2.13 -2.17
CA ASP A 24 -9.93 -3.17 -1.18
C ASP A 24 -8.51 -3.72 -1.34
N VAL A 25 -8.03 -3.88 -2.57
CA VAL A 25 -6.63 -4.22 -2.85
C VAL A 25 -5.69 -3.13 -2.32
N LEU A 26 -5.96 -1.85 -2.60
CA LEU A 26 -5.13 -0.74 -2.13
C LEU A 26 -5.09 -0.64 -0.60
N ARG A 27 -6.21 -0.91 0.09
CA ARG A 27 -6.24 -0.99 1.57
C ARG A 27 -5.40 -2.14 2.09
N MET A 28 -5.50 -3.32 1.48
CA MET A 28 -4.69 -4.47 1.86
C MET A 28 -3.20 -4.17 1.71
N LEU A 29 -2.79 -3.56 0.60
CA LEU A 29 -1.40 -3.20 0.35
C LEU A 29 -0.88 -2.17 1.36
N LEU A 30 -1.66 -1.12 1.65
CA LEU A 30 -1.30 -0.12 2.67
C LEU A 30 -1.21 -0.73 4.08
N ALA A 31 -2.08 -1.69 4.40
CA ALA A 31 -2.03 -2.41 5.67
C ALA A 31 -0.78 -3.30 5.77
N ALA A 32 -0.42 -4.02 4.70
CA ALA A 32 0.80 -4.84 4.66
C ALA A 32 2.07 -4.00 4.86
N VAL A 33 2.12 -2.82 4.22
CA VAL A 33 3.25 -1.88 4.40
C VAL A 33 3.31 -1.39 5.84
N LYS A 34 2.17 -1.01 6.43
CA LYS A 34 2.11 -0.59 7.84
C LYS A 34 2.51 -1.72 8.79
N GLN A 35 2.11 -2.96 8.50
CA GLN A 35 2.46 -4.12 9.31
C GLN A 35 3.98 -4.33 9.32
N ALA A 36 4.62 -4.28 8.15
CA ALA A 36 6.07 -4.39 8.05
C ALA A 36 6.81 -3.30 8.84
N GLU A 37 6.32 -2.06 8.84
CA GLU A 37 6.88 -0.97 9.66
C GLU A 37 6.75 -1.20 11.16
N VAL A 38 5.63 -1.78 11.58
CA VAL A 38 5.40 -2.14 13.00
C VAL A 38 6.31 -3.29 13.40
N ASP A 39 6.43 -4.32 12.55
CA ASP A 39 7.24 -5.51 12.81
C ASP A 39 8.73 -5.15 12.92
N ASP A 40 9.23 -4.32 12.00
CA ASP A 40 10.63 -3.89 11.95
C ASP A 40 10.93 -2.67 12.85
N GLN A 41 9.91 -2.13 13.52
CA GLN A 41 9.97 -0.90 14.33
C GLN A 41 10.65 0.28 13.62
N THR A 42 10.45 0.39 12.30
CA THR A 42 11.08 1.38 11.45
C THR A 42 10.09 1.97 10.45
N THR A 43 10.44 3.10 9.85
CA THR A 43 9.71 3.63 8.69
C THR A 43 10.36 3.11 7.42
N LEU A 44 9.57 2.47 6.56
CA LEU A 44 10.08 1.95 5.30
C LEU A 44 10.35 3.11 4.33
N ASP A 45 11.52 3.05 3.71
CA ASP A 45 11.84 3.86 2.55
C ASP A 45 11.14 3.31 1.28
N GLU A 46 11.32 3.99 0.16
CA GLU A 46 10.63 3.63 -1.08
C GLU A 46 10.95 2.21 -1.55
N ALA A 47 12.21 1.78 -1.39
CA ALA A 47 12.66 0.43 -1.72
C ALA A 47 12.01 -0.62 -0.81
N GLY A 48 11.93 -0.35 0.49
CA GLY A 48 11.23 -1.19 1.47
C GLY A 48 9.75 -1.36 1.13
N VAL A 49 9.08 -0.28 0.75
CA VAL A 49 7.68 -0.32 0.30
C VAL A 49 7.54 -1.20 -0.95
N VAL A 50 8.38 -1.02 -1.97
CA VAL A 50 8.37 -1.86 -3.19
C VAL A 50 8.57 -3.34 -2.87
N ASN A 51 9.47 -3.65 -1.94
CA ASN A 51 9.72 -5.03 -1.51
C ASN A 51 8.49 -5.67 -0.86
N VAL A 52 7.77 -4.94 0.00
CA VAL A 52 6.52 -5.42 0.61
C VAL A 52 5.46 -5.67 -0.46
N LEU A 53 5.26 -4.72 -1.40
CA LEU A 53 4.28 -4.88 -2.47
C LEU A 53 4.62 -6.07 -3.38
N THR A 54 5.90 -6.27 -3.69
CA THR A 54 6.37 -7.41 -4.50
C THR A 54 6.11 -8.74 -3.81
N LYS A 55 6.25 -8.80 -2.47
CA LYS A 55 5.88 -9.99 -1.69
C LYS A 55 4.37 -10.25 -1.75
N GLN A 56 3.56 -9.21 -1.57
CA GLN A 56 2.10 -9.34 -1.63
C GLN A 56 1.58 -9.72 -3.02
N ALA A 57 2.26 -9.33 -4.10
CA ALA A 57 1.90 -9.73 -5.47
C ALA A 57 2.20 -11.21 -5.78
N LYS A 58 3.03 -11.87 -4.96
CA LYS A 58 3.38 -13.30 -5.11
C LYS A 58 2.57 -14.23 -4.21
N GLN A 59 1.84 -13.67 -3.23
CA GLN A 59 0.90 -14.42 -2.40
C GLN A 59 -0.38 -14.69 -3.17
#